data_AF-B0D1I4-F1
#
_entry.id   AF-B0D1I4-F1
#
_cell.length_a   1.000
_cell.length_b   1.000
_cell.length_c   1.000
_cell.angle_alpha   90.00
_cell.angle_beta   90.00
_cell.angle_gamma   90.00
#
_symmetry.space_group_name_H-M   'P 1'
#
loop_
_entity.id
_entity.type
_entity.pdbx_description
1 polymer ?
#
loop_
_entity_poly.entity_id
_entity_poly.type
_entity_poly.pdbx_seq_one_letter_code
_entity_poly.pdbx_strand_id
1 'polypeptide(L)'
;MLRKAFYPEYYPTTEVSVGPNATENHRVELMHWGHCIENIRQSLMCSVDISPIVWQWVDRVQEVRVVGNIIHTCRNFDKVRDWALKRQLTHELNFEGFH
;
A
#
# COMPACT_ATOMS: atom_id res chain seq x y z
N MET A 1 -10.13 9.43 9.06
CA MET A 1 -9.65 8.19 8.39
C MET A 1 -8.34 8.50 7.66
N LEU A 2 -7.36 7.60 7.76
CA LEU A 2 -5.94 7.78 7.39
C LEU A 2 -5.71 8.48 6.04
N ARG A 3 -6.46 8.12 4.98
CA ARG A 3 -6.41 8.81 3.67
C ARG A 3 -6.56 10.32 3.82
N LYS A 4 -7.59 10.80 4.52
CA LYS A 4 -7.86 12.24 4.67
C LYS A 4 -6.78 12.96 5.49
N ALA A 5 -6.15 12.26 6.43
CA ALA A 5 -5.09 12.83 7.27
C ALA A 5 -3.83 13.22 6.48
N PHE A 6 -3.59 12.58 5.32
CA PHE A 6 -2.47 12.89 4.44
C PHE A 6 -2.74 14.02 3.43
N TYR A 7 -3.95 14.58 3.40
CA TYR A 7 -4.32 15.69 2.51
C TYR A 7 -4.93 16.87 3.29
N PRO A 8 -4.18 17.48 4.23
CA PRO A 8 -4.67 18.57 5.06
C PRO A 8 -5.11 19.80 4.25
N GLU A 9 -4.56 20.00 3.05
CA GLU A 9 -4.93 21.06 2.10
C GLU A 9 -6.35 20.91 1.53
N TYR A 10 -6.85 19.67 1.45
CA TYR A 10 -8.18 19.37 0.93
C TYR A 10 -9.17 18.99 2.05
N TYR A 11 -8.67 18.40 3.13
CA TYR A 11 -9.43 18.07 4.33
C TYR A 11 -8.81 18.80 5.53
N PRO A 12 -9.25 20.04 5.82
CA PRO A 12 -8.72 20.82 6.94
C PRO A 12 -8.80 20.01 8.24
N THR A 13 -7.73 20.04 9.02
CA THR A 13 -7.68 19.40 10.34
C THR A 13 -8.74 20.00 11.26
N THR A 14 -9.35 19.16 12.09
CA THR A 14 -10.39 19.59 13.02
C THR A 14 -9.85 20.62 14.01
N GLU A 15 -10.71 21.53 14.50
CA GLU A 15 -10.38 22.61 15.46
C GLU A 15 -9.59 22.17 16.70
N VAL A 16 -9.62 20.86 17.01
CA VAL A 16 -8.81 20.18 18.04
C VAL A 16 -7.31 20.49 17.90
N SER A 17 -6.80 20.70 16.68
CA SER A 17 -5.38 20.98 16.42
C SER A 17 -4.99 22.48 16.53
N VAL A 18 -5.92 23.38 16.89
CA VAL A 18 -5.72 24.85 16.86
C VAL A 18 -5.87 25.51 18.26
N GLY A 19 -6.19 24.72 19.29
CA GLY A 19 -6.35 25.21 20.67
C GLY A 19 -5.05 25.31 21.49
N PRO A 20 -5.11 25.72 22.77
CA PRO A 20 -3.94 25.82 23.65
C PRO A 20 -3.17 24.50 23.84
N ASN A 21 -3.83 23.36 23.57
CA ASN A 21 -3.24 22.02 23.61
C ASN A 21 -2.95 21.45 22.21
N ALA A 22 -2.86 22.31 21.18
CA ALA A 22 -2.66 21.93 19.78
C ALA A 22 -1.49 20.93 19.57
N THR A 23 -0.36 21.17 20.24
CA THR A 23 0.83 20.30 20.17
C THR A 23 0.58 18.92 20.77
N GLU A 24 -0.13 18.82 21.89
CA GLU A 24 -0.46 17.54 22.51
C GLU A 24 -1.50 16.76 21.69
N ASN A 25 -2.52 17.46 21.21
CA ASN A 25 -3.55 16.90 20.34
C ASN A 25 -2.95 16.37 19.03
N HIS A 26 -2.00 17.10 18.43
CA HIS A 26 -1.29 16.65 17.25
C HIS A 26 -0.45 15.38 17.50
N ARG A 27 0.17 15.24 18.67
CA ARG A 27 0.91 14.01 19.04
C ARG A 27 -0.03 12.80 19.16
N VAL A 28 -1.22 13.00 19.71
CA VAL A 28 -2.25 11.95 19.82
C VAL A 28 -2.75 11.53 18.43
N GLU A 29 -2.94 12.49 17.51
CA GLU A 29 -3.29 12.20 16.12
C GLU A 29 -2.22 11.36 15.41
N LEU A 30 -0.95 11.76 15.53
CA LEU A 30 0.18 11.01 14.97
C LEU A 30 0.26 9.59 15.55
N MET A 31 0.01 9.41 16.84
CA MET A 31 -0.02 8.09 17.47
C MET A 31 -1.13 7.21 16.91
N HIS A 32 -2.33 7.76 16.73
CA HIS A 32 -3.44 7.04 16.11
C HIS A 32 -3.17 6.66 14.66
N TRP A 33 -2.56 7.56 13.87
CA TRP A 33 -2.16 7.23 12.51
C TRP A 33 -1.05 6.18 12.48
N GLY A 34 -0.09 6.29 13.39
CA GLY A 34 1.04 5.36 13.52
C GLY A 34 0.59 3.92 13.75
N HIS A 35 -0.32 3.67 14.71
CA HIS A 35 -0.82 2.31 14.92
C HIS A 35 -1.63 1.79 13.72
N CYS A 36 -2.34 2.67 12.99
CA CYS A 36 -3.14 2.27 11.83
C CYS A 36 -2.22 1.79 10.70
N ILE A 37 -1.14 2.55 10.46
CA ILE A 37 -0.10 2.18 9.49
C ILE A 37 0.55 0.85 9.90
N GLU A 38 0.83 0.68 11.19
CA GLU A 38 1.44 -0.55 11.70
C GLU A 38 0.51 -1.76 11.53
N ASN A 39 -0.79 -1.62 11.78
CA ASN A 39 -1.76 -2.68 11.52
C ASN A 39 -1.84 -3.06 10.04
N ILE A 40 -1.80 -2.07 9.13
CA ILE A 40 -1.75 -2.32 7.68
C ILE A 40 -0.47 -3.09 7.32
N ARG A 41 0.68 -2.63 7.82
CA ARG A 41 1.98 -3.28 7.60
C ARG A 41 1.96 -4.74 8.09
N GLN A 42 1.47 -4.99 9.31
CA GLN A 42 1.35 -6.34 9.86
C GLN A 42 0.40 -7.21 9.02
N SER A 43 -0.75 -6.69 8.60
CA SER A 43 -1.67 -7.42 7.73
C SER A 43 -1.00 -7.83 6.42
N LEU A 44 -0.29 -6.90 5.77
CA LEU A 44 0.43 -7.18 4.52
C LEU A 44 1.56 -8.21 4.70
N MET A 45 2.24 -8.22 5.85
CA MET A 45 3.22 -9.25 6.16
C MET A 45 2.57 -10.62 6.40
N CYS A 46 1.48 -10.66 7.17
CA CYS A 46 0.76 -11.89 7.48
C CYS A 46 0.19 -12.57 6.23
N SER A 47 -0.27 -11.78 5.25
CA SER A 47 -0.86 -12.27 4.01
C SER A 47 -0.01 -11.87 2.80
N VAL A 48 1.32 -11.93 2.90
CA VAL A 48 2.20 -11.57 1.77
C VAL A 48 1.83 -12.40 0.54
N ASP A 49 1.57 -11.71 -0.56
CA ASP A 49 1.10 -12.31 -1.79
C ASP A 49 2.08 -12.05 -2.93
N ILE A 50 2.41 -13.12 -3.63
CA ILE A 50 3.30 -13.13 -4.80
C ILE A 50 2.60 -13.79 -6.00
N SER A 51 1.28 -13.96 -5.93
CA SER A 51 0.50 -14.63 -6.97
C SER A 51 0.53 -13.77 -8.24
N PRO A 52 0.97 -14.33 -9.38
CA PRO A 52 1.09 -13.55 -10.61
C PRO A 52 -0.29 -13.18 -11.11
N ILE A 53 -0.53 -11.89 -11.30
CA ILE A 53 -1.72 -11.41 -11.99
C ILE A 53 -1.53 -11.71 -13.48
N VAL A 54 -2.51 -12.41 -14.07
CA VAL A 54 -2.40 -12.90 -15.45
C VAL A 54 -3.25 -12.07 -16.41
N TRP A 55 -2.80 -12.02 -17.65
CA TRP A 55 -3.60 -11.56 -18.77
C TRP A 55 -4.33 -12.75 -19.38
N GLN A 56 -5.66 -12.64 -19.52
CA GLN A 56 -6.50 -13.71 -20.05
C GLN A 56 -7.44 -13.16 -21.12
N TRP A 57 -7.64 -13.93 -22.18
CA TRP A 57 -8.68 -13.66 -23.18
C TRP A 57 -10.07 -13.82 -22.55
N VAL A 58 -10.93 -12.81 -22.72
CA VAL A 58 -12.29 -12.82 -22.19
C VAL A 58 -13.29 -12.84 -23.34
N ASP A 59 -13.88 -14.02 -23.61
CA ASP A 59 -14.76 -14.23 -24.76
C ASP A 59 -15.97 -13.29 -24.80
N ARG A 60 -16.53 -12.91 -23.65
CA ARG A 60 -17.69 -12.00 -23.60
C ARG A 60 -17.41 -10.65 -24.25
N VAL A 61 -16.18 -10.16 -24.15
CA VAL A 61 -15.77 -8.82 -24.57
C VAL A 61 -14.73 -8.84 -25.69
N GLN A 62 -14.32 -10.03 -26.15
CA GLN A 62 -13.38 -10.24 -27.26
C GLN A 62 -12.07 -9.45 -27.08
N GLU A 63 -11.55 -9.43 -25.86
CA GLU A 63 -10.30 -8.73 -25.54
C GLU A 63 -9.51 -9.44 -24.44
N VAL A 64 -8.22 -9.12 -24.35
CA VAL A 64 -7.36 -9.58 -23.25
C VAL A 64 -7.56 -8.65 -22.05
N ARG A 65 -7.91 -9.22 -20.89
CA ARG A 65 -8.04 -8.49 -19.63
C ARG A 65 -7.13 -9.04 -18.54
N VAL A 66 -6.79 -8.18 -17.60
CA VAL A 66 -6.14 -8.55 -16.35
C VAL A 66 -7.13 -9.33 -15.48
N VAL A 67 -6.76 -10.53 -15.05
CA VAL A 67 -7.57 -11.36 -14.15
C VAL A 67 -6.83 -11.53 -12.82
N GLY A 68 -7.37 -10.88 -11.79
CA GLY A 68 -6.82 -10.91 -10.43
C GLY A 68 -7.53 -11.88 -9.48
N ASN A 69 -8.67 -12.47 -9.87
CA ASN A 69 -9.37 -13.48 -9.06
C ASN A 69 -8.70 -14.84 -9.23
N ILE A 70 -7.50 -14.97 -8.68
CA ILE A 70 -6.67 -16.17 -8.74
C ILE A 70 -6.56 -16.80 -7.35
N ILE A 71 -6.02 -18.01 -7.28
CA ILE A 71 -5.78 -18.66 -6.00
C ILE A 71 -4.58 -17.98 -5.34
N HIS A 72 -4.83 -17.34 -4.20
CA HIS A 72 -3.81 -16.78 -3.34
C HIS A 72 -3.39 -17.82 -2.30
N THR A 73 -2.10 -17.85 -1.93
CA THR A 73 -1.59 -18.79 -0.93
C THR A 73 -0.70 -18.04 0.04
N CYS A 74 -0.96 -18.18 1.36
CA CYS A 74 -0.13 -17.58 2.38
C CYS A 74 1.32 -18.07 2.28
N ARG A 75 2.29 -17.16 2.33
CA ARG A 75 3.73 -17.46 2.30
C ARG A 75 4.43 -16.88 3.52
N ASN A 76 5.63 -17.38 3.80
CA ASN A 76 6.49 -16.82 4.83
C ASN A 76 7.08 -15.48 4.36
N PHE A 77 6.76 -14.40 5.08
CA PHE A 77 7.20 -13.04 4.76
C PHE A 77 8.71 -12.89 4.65
N ASP A 78 9.46 -13.42 5.63
CA ASP A 78 10.92 -13.24 5.67
C ASP A 78 11.60 -13.87 4.44
N LYS A 79 11.14 -15.04 4.01
CA LYS A 79 11.65 -15.68 2.79
C LYS A 79 11.41 -14.84 1.54
N VAL A 80 10.23 -14.22 1.41
CA VAL A 80 9.90 -13.35 0.28
C VAL A 80 10.77 -12.08 0.32
N ARG A 81 10.89 -11.46 1.50
CA ARG A 81 11.71 -10.26 1.72
C ARG A 81 13.19 -10.53 1.39
N ASP A 82 13.77 -11.60 1.91
CA ASP A 82 15.17 -11.96 1.69
C ASP A 82 15.45 -12.25 0.21
N TRP A 83 14.51 -12.92 -0.48
CA TRP A 83 14.61 -13.16 -1.92
C TRP A 83 14.63 -11.84 -2.71
N ALA A 84 13.75 -10.90 -2.36
CA ALA A 84 13.61 -9.61 -3.01
C ALA A 84 14.84 -8.72 -2.80
N LEU A 85 15.35 -8.62 -1.56
CA LEU A 85 16.55 -7.85 -1.25
C LEU A 85 17.78 -8.32 -2.02
N LYS A 86 17.94 -9.65 -2.18
CA LYS A 86 19.04 -10.24 -2.96
C LYS A 86 18.94 -10.01 -4.46
N ARG A 87 17.79 -9.55 -4.96
CA ARG A 87 17.48 -9.37 -6.40
C ARG A 87 17.00 -7.95 -6.71
N GLN A 88 17.37 -6.98 -5.87
CA GLN A 88 17.10 -5.58 -6.17
C GLN A 88 17.78 -5.19 -7.49
N LEU A 89 17.05 -4.44 -8.32
CA LEU A 89 17.59 -3.86 -9.54
C LEU A 89 18.72 -2.89 -9.15
N THR A 90 19.86 -3.03 -9.81
CA THR A 90 21.04 -2.18 -9.58
C THR A 90 21.06 -0.94 -10.47
N HIS A 91 20.05 -0.80 -11.34
CA HIS A 91 19.91 0.30 -12.27
C HIS A 91 18.45 0.77 -12.30
N GLU A 92 18.24 2.01 -12.73
CA GLU A 92 16.89 2.54 -12.94
C GLU A 92 16.23 1.85 -14.14
N LEU A 93 14.92 1.64 -14.05
CA LEU A 93 14.12 1.20 -15.19
C LEU A 93 13.81 2.43 -16.04
N ASN A 94 14.37 2.48 -17.26
CA ASN A 94 13.97 3.50 -18.22
C ASN A 94 12.65 3.08 -18.88
N PHE A 95 11.58 3.83 -18.61
CA PHE A 95 10.25 3.61 -19.17
C PHE A 95 9.95 4.53 -20.36
N GLU A 96 10.90 5.35 -20.82
CA GLU A 96 10.74 6.16 -22.03
C GLU A 96 10.71 5.23 -23.25
N GLY A 97 9.50 5.00 -23.79
CA GLY A 97 9.28 4.16 -24.99
C GLY A 97 8.11 3.19 -24.92
N PHE A 98 7.36 3.11 -23.81
CA PHE A 98 6.15 2.28 -23.68
C PHE A 98 4.84 3.04 -23.98
N HIS A 99 4.89 4.03 -24.88
CA HIS A 99 3.72 4.74 -25.40
C HIS A 99 3.53 4.45 -26.90
#